data_AF-A0A250V878-F1
#
_entry.id   AF-A0A250V878-F1
#
_cell.length_a   1.000
_cell.length_b   1.000
_cell.length_c   1.000
_cell.angle_alpha   90.00
_cell.angle_beta   90.00
_cell.angle_gamma   90.00
#
_symmetry.space_group_name_H-M   'P 1'
#
loop_
_entity.id
_entity.type
_entity.pdbx_description
1 polymer ?
#
loop_
_entity_poly.entity_id
_entity_poly.type
_entity_poly.pdbx_seq_one_letter_code
_entity_poly.pdbx_strand_id
1 'polypeptide(L)'
;MIGEIPSVPVGQPYVSRVLASEAGVHRPRIAGICGTKAKGAESIVLSGGYKDDEDLGDVIIYTGHGGQDGAGNQVSDQSLDDSGNAALVTSHLQGLPVRVIRGSKCESIYAPRSGYRYDGLYRVVSYGSKLGIDGHLIWQFRMEAALGTPTPPIELEQLPVDTPQNDVRAPVGNDAPERVSSTVQRVVRSGPVKNTVKRWHVDECQVCGLTIETPGGAYSEGAHIQALGRPHNGPDRTDNVLCLCPNCHVKLDAGAIVIEDDLTVVEMGVPGRTLRTHPQHTLSLECIRNHRERWRR
;
A
#
# COMPACT_ATOMS: atom_id res chain seq x y z
N MET A 1 -4.68 14.86 -14.52
CA MET A 1 -5.72 13.86 -14.84
C MET A 1 -5.41 12.58 -14.09
N ILE A 2 -6.38 12.03 -13.35
CA ILE A 2 -6.30 10.72 -12.70
C ILE A 2 -6.72 9.63 -13.71
N GLY A 3 -6.07 8.47 -13.67
CA GLY A 3 -6.39 7.32 -14.55
C GLY A 3 -5.59 7.28 -15.85
N GLU A 4 -6.15 6.62 -16.87
CA GLU A 4 -5.51 6.43 -18.18
C GLU A 4 -5.31 7.75 -18.93
N ILE A 5 -4.31 7.76 -19.82
CA ILE A 5 -4.13 8.82 -20.81
C ILE A 5 -4.62 8.32 -22.16
N PRO A 6 -5.52 9.06 -22.87
CA PRO A 6 -5.98 8.66 -24.19
C PRO A 6 -4.81 8.36 -25.14
N SER A 7 -4.91 7.24 -25.85
CA SER A 7 -3.92 6.79 -26.85
C SER A 7 -2.52 6.44 -26.30
N VAL A 8 -2.36 6.30 -24.98
CA VAL A 8 -1.11 5.83 -24.36
C VAL A 8 -1.34 4.43 -23.78
N PRO A 9 -0.96 3.35 -24.49
CA PRO A 9 -1.14 1.99 -24.00
C PRO A 9 -0.10 1.62 -22.93
N VAL A 10 -0.45 0.66 -22.07
CA VAL A 10 0.53 0.04 -21.16
C VAL A 10 1.65 -0.62 -21.99
N GLY A 11 2.89 -0.46 -21.51
CA GLY A 11 4.11 -0.87 -22.20
C GLY A 11 4.73 0.21 -23.09
N GLN A 12 4.07 1.37 -23.26
CA GLN A 12 4.60 2.46 -24.11
C GLN A 12 5.98 2.94 -23.60
N PRO A 13 7.03 2.87 -24.44
CA PRO A 13 8.36 3.35 -24.07
C PRO A 13 8.53 4.85 -24.36
N TYR A 14 9.40 5.48 -23.58
CA TYR A 14 9.83 6.87 -23.70
C TYR A 14 11.34 6.95 -23.50
N VAL A 15 12.06 7.55 -24.44
CA VAL A 15 13.52 7.69 -24.30
C VAL A 15 13.95 8.67 -23.20
N SER A 16 13.04 9.53 -22.73
CA SER A 16 13.34 10.53 -21.70
C SER A 16 12.13 10.94 -20.86
N ARG A 17 12.40 11.53 -19.68
CA ARG A 17 11.37 12.16 -18.82
C ARG A 17 10.63 13.30 -19.53
N VAL A 18 11.27 13.97 -20.49
CA VAL A 18 10.66 15.07 -21.24
C VAL A 18 9.55 14.51 -22.14
N LEU A 19 9.80 13.41 -22.86
CA LEU A 19 8.77 12.80 -23.71
C LEU A 19 7.62 12.19 -22.90
N ALA A 20 7.93 11.58 -21.74
CA ALA A 20 6.89 11.11 -20.84
C ALA A 20 6.03 12.28 -20.28
N SER A 21 6.63 13.46 -20.11
CA SER A 21 5.93 14.69 -19.71
C SER A 21 5.04 15.24 -20.82
N GLU A 22 5.56 15.32 -22.04
CA GLU A 22 4.82 15.79 -23.22
C GLU A 22 3.65 14.88 -23.58
N ALA A 23 3.81 13.56 -23.41
CA ALA A 23 2.72 12.59 -23.56
C ALA A 23 1.68 12.65 -22.43
N GLY A 24 1.91 13.45 -21.38
CA GLY A 24 1.00 13.62 -20.25
C GLY A 24 0.97 12.45 -19.26
N VAL A 25 1.73 11.37 -19.51
CA VAL A 25 1.77 10.20 -18.62
C VAL A 25 2.39 10.56 -17.26
N HIS A 26 3.41 11.44 -17.26
CA HIS A 26 3.99 12.00 -16.04
C HIS A 26 4.55 13.42 -16.28
N ARG A 27 3.80 14.45 -15.87
CA ARG A 27 4.13 15.86 -16.20
C ARG A 27 5.46 16.39 -15.62
N PRO A 28 5.85 16.11 -14.37
CA PRO A 28 7.11 16.61 -13.83
C PRO A 28 8.33 16.05 -14.56
N ARG A 29 9.34 16.90 -14.79
CA ARG A 29 10.59 16.48 -15.45
C ARG A 29 11.63 15.90 -14.49
N ILE A 30 11.51 16.23 -13.20
CA ILE A 30 12.46 15.84 -12.15
C ILE A 30 11.73 15.04 -11.07
N ALA A 31 10.78 15.68 -10.37
CA ALA A 31 10.06 15.08 -9.24
C ALA A 31 9.50 13.69 -9.56
N GLY A 32 9.63 12.75 -8.63
CA GLY A 32 9.16 11.37 -8.80
C GLY A 32 7.64 11.25 -8.73
N ILE A 33 6.96 12.15 -8.02
CA ILE A 33 5.51 12.12 -7.79
C ILE A 33 4.85 13.31 -8.52
N CYS A 34 3.78 13.04 -9.28
CA CYS A 34 2.91 14.07 -9.83
C CYS A 34 1.56 14.03 -9.11
N GLY A 35 1.20 15.09 -8.40
CA GLY A 35 -0.07 15.18 -7.71
C GLY A 35 -0.17 16.38 -6.79
N THR A 36 -1.32 16.53 -6.15
CA THR A 36 -1.51 17.48 -5.06
C THR A 36 -2.39 16.87 -3.98
N LYS A 37 -2.27 17.35 -2.73
CA LYS A 37 -3.15 16.98 -1.61
C LYS A 37 -4.64 17.11 -1.94
N ALA A 38 -5.01 18.09 -2.75
CA ALA A 38 -6.42 18.33 -3.07
C ALA A 38 -7.00 17.33 -4.09
N LYS A 39 -6.18 16.81 -5.01
CA LYS A 39 -6.64 16.01 -6.15
C LYS A 39 -6.18 14.56 -6.15
N GLY A 40 -5.23 14.21 -5.27
CA GLY A 40 -4.53 12.94 -5.31
C GLY A 40 -3.32 12.92 -6.23
N ALA A 41 -2.56 11.83 -6.16
CA ALA A 41 -1.46 11.50 -7.03
C ALA A 41 -1.98 10.95 -8.36
N GLU A 42 -1.46 11.49 -9.45
CA GLU A 42 -1.80 11.08 -10.81
C GLU A 42 -0.84 10.03 -11.35
N SER A 43 0.45 10.16 -11.02
CA SER A 43 1.49 9.28 -11.53
C SER A 43 2.74 9.34 -10.66
N ILE A 44 3.47 8.23 -10.61
CA ILE A 44 4.81 8.14 -10.01
C ILE A 44 5.83 7.62 -11.02
N VAL A 45 7.10 7.91 -10.76
CA VAL A 45 8.24 7.35 -11.50
C VAL A 45 9.12 6.54 -10.55
N LEU A 46 9.37 5.28 -10.89
CA LEU A 46 10.40 4.45 -10.28
C LEU A 46 11.67 4.54 -11.11
N SER A 47 12.69 5.24 -10.63
CA SER A 47 13.96 5.41 -11.36
C SER A 47 15.19 5.33 -10.46
N GLY A 48 15.11 4.57 -9.36
CA GLY A 48 16.21 4.39 -8.41
C GLY A 48 16.53 5.66 -7.61
N GLY A 49 15.49 6.41 -7.23
CA GLY A 49 15.67 7.67 -6.49
C GLY A 49 15.96 7.45 -5.00
N TYR A 50 15.51 6.32 -4.44
CA TYR A 50 15.67 5.98 -3.03
C TYR A 50 16.20 4.55 -2.90
N LYS A 51 17.13 4.36 -1.96
CA LYS A 51 17.72 3.05 -1.63
C LYS A 51 16.70 2.07 -1.03
N ASP A 52 15.61 2.61 -0.49
CA ASP A 52 14.55 1.88 0.23
C ASP A 52 13.39 1.41 -0.67
N ASP A 53 13.44 1.68 -1.98
CA ASP A 53 12.41 1.22 -2.92
C ASP A 53 12.50 -0.31 -3.12
N GLU A 54 11.35 -1.00 -3.10
CA GLU A 54 11.23 -2.41 -3.50
C GLU A 54 10.25 -2.54 -4.68
N ASP A 55 10.68 -3.19 -5.76
CA ASP A 55 9.83 -3.45 -6.93
C ASP A 55 9.66 -4.96 -7.15
N LEU A 56 8.44 -5.44 -6.92
CA LEU A 56 8.02 -6.83 -7.05
C LEU A 56 7.09 -7.02 -8.26
N GLY A 57 7.12 -6.09 -9.22
CA GLY A 57 6.31 -6.13 -10.43
C GLY A 57 4.89 -5.65 -10.16
N ASP A 58 4.00 -6.54 -9.75
CA ASP A 58 2.60 -6.21 -9.44
C ASP A 58 2.46 -5.52 -8.08
N VAL A 59 3.49 -5.58 -7.24
CA VAL A 59 3.57 -4.89 -5.95
C VAL A 59 4.80 -4.00 -5.91
N ILE A 60 4.64 -2.78 -5.41
CA ILE A 60 5.74 -1.82 -5.26
C ILE A 60 5.70 -1.28 -3.83
N ILE A 61 6.86 -1.22 -3.17
CA ILE A 61 7.05 -0.44 -1.95
C ILE A 61 7.81 0.83 -2.36
N TYR A 62 7.06 1.92 -2.53
CA TYR A 62 7.57 3.19 -3.05
C TYR A 62 7.92 4.14 -1.91
N THR A 63 9.13 4.70 -1.93
CA THR A 63 9.57 5.69 -0.94
C THR A 63 9.09 7.09 -1.33
N GLY A 64 8.56 7.81 -0.34
CA GLY A 64 8.05 9.17 -0.46
C GLY A 64 9.14 10.19 -0.81
N HIS A 65 8.71 11.41 -1.10
CA HIS A 65 9.60 12.51 -1.43
C HIS A 65 10.00 13.31 -0.19
N GLY A 66 11.26 13.76 -0.15
CA GLY A 66 11.75 14.77 0.78
C GLY A 66 13.02 14.33 1.51
N GLY A 67 13.76 15.31 2.04
CA GLY A 67 14.90 15.08 2.94
C GLY A 67 16.15 14.47 2.31
N GLN A 68 16.28 14.47 0.98
CA GLN A 68 17.50 14.05 0.29
C GLN A 68 18.43 15.23 -0.05
N ASP A 69 19.74 14.95 -0.08
CA ASP A 69 20.75 15.82 -0.68
C ASP A 69 20.82 15.66 -2.21
N GLY A 70 21.73 16.41 -2.87
CA GLY A 70 21.93 16.30 -4.33
C GLY A 70 22.57 14.99 -4.80
N ALA A 71 23.06 14.15 -3.89
CA ALA A 71 23.64 12.84 -4.17
C ALA A 71 22.64 11.68 -3.94
N GLY A 72 21.43 11.97 -3.45
CA GLY A 72 20.40 10.97 -3.16
C GLY A 72 20.52 10.32 -1.79
N ASN A 73 21.31 10.88 -0.87
CA ASN A 73 21.35 10.42 0.52
C ASN A 73 20.26 11.11 1.33
N GLN A 74 19.60 10.36 2.21
CA GLN A 74 18.66 10.94 3.16
C GLN A 74 19.46 11.68 4.26
N VAL A 75 19.18 12.97 4.46
CA VAL A 75 19.85 13.85 5.44
C VAL A 75 18.88 14.47 6.45
N SER A 76 17.58 14.24 6.29
CA SER A 76 16.54 14.63 7.25
C SER A 76 15.28 13.78 7.10
N ASP A 77 14.39 13.86 8.09
CA ASP A 77 13.13 13.13 8.09
C ASP A 77 12.15 13.66 7.02
N GLN A 78 11.38 12.75 6.43
CA GLN A 78 10.32 13.06 5.48
C GLN A 78 9.02 13.46 6.19
N SER A 79 8.20 14.26 5.50
CA SER A 79 6.90 14.71 6.01
C SER A 79 5.75 14.36 5.06
N LEU A 80 4.59 14.04 5.63
CA LEU A 80 3.33 13.92 4.86
C LEU A 80 2.76 15.27 4.42
N ASP A 81 3.30 16.39 4.90
CA ASP A 81 2.95 17.73 4.40
C ASP A 81 3.63 18.05 3.07
N ASP A 82 4.64 17.26 2.66
CA ASP A 82 5.16 17.31 1.30
C ASP A 82 4.03 17.08 0.28
N SER A 83 4.01 17.90 -0.77
CA SER A 83 2.93 17.90 -1.76
C SER A 83 2.73 16.56 -2.47
N GLY A 84 3.81 15.80 -2.72
CA GLY A 84 3.78 14.49 -3.36
C GLY A 84 3.29 13.42 -2.39
N ASN A 85 3.82 13.41 -1.16
CA ASN A 85 3.41 12.47 -0.13
C ASN A 85 1.92 12.65 0.22
N ALA A 86 1.47 13.88 0.43
CA ALA A 86 0.07 14.21 0.68
C ALA A 86 -0.86 13.77 -0.47
N ALA A 87 -0.38 13.84 -1.71
CA ALA A 87 -1.12 13.40 -2.89
C ALA A 87 -1.29 11.87 -2.89
N LEU A 88 -0.25 11.10 -2.54
CA LEU A 88 -0.34 9.64 -2.42
C LEU A 88 -1.26 9.20 -1.28
N VAL A 89 -1.22 9.89 -0.14
CA VAL A 89 -2.20 9.68 0.96
C VAL A 89 -3.62 9.92 0.47
N THR A 90 -3.85 11.01 -0.27
CA THR A 90 -5.18 11.31 -0.81
C THR A 90 -5.63 10.22 -1.80
N SER A 91 -4.74 9.74 -2.67
CA SER A 91 -5.06 8.63 -3.58
C SER A 91 -5.38 7.34 -2.86
N HIS A 92 -4.71 7.04 -1.73
CA HIS A 92 -5.06 5.91 -0.88
C HIS A 92 -6.48 6.06 -0.31
N LEU A 93 -6.74 7.18 0.37
CA LEU A 93 -8.01 7.43 1.06
C LEU A 93 -9.21 7.46 0.11
N GLN A 94 -9.02 7.95 -1.11
CA GLN A 94 -10.08 8.06 -2.12
C GLN A 94 -10.10 6.87 -3.10
N GLY A 95 -9.18 5.90 -2.95
CA GLY A 95 -9.06 4.78 -3.88
C GLY A 95 -8.83 5.24 -5.32
N LEU A 96 -7.97 6.24 -5.54
CA LEU A 96 -7.65 6.73 -6.88
C LEU A 96 -6.53 5.91 -7.53
N PRO A 97 -6.64 5.57 -8.82
CA PRO A 97 -5.56 4.91 -9.54
C PRO A 97 -4.39 5.87 -9.80
N VAL A 98 -3.18 5.36 -9.73
CA VAL A 98 -1.92 6.09 -9.95
C VAL A 98 -1.17 5.41 -11.09
N ARG A 99 -0.80 6.18 -12.12
CA ARG A 99 0.02 5.66 -13.22
C ARG A 99 1.44 5.37 -12.74
N VAL A 100 1.99 4.21 -13.08
CA VAL A 100 3.38 3.85 -12.77
C VAL A 100 4.22 3.94 -14.03
N ILE A 101 5.34 4.65 -13.93
CA ILE A 101 6.35 4.73 -14.98
C ILE A 101 7.65 4.17 -14.41
N ARG A 102 8.17 3.08 -15.00
CA ARG A 102 9.48 2.52 -14.63
C ARG A 102 10.57 3.11 -15.50
N GLY A 103 11.69 3.48 -14.91
CA GLY A 103 12.88 4.00 -15.58
C GLY A 103 14.04 3.02 -15.50
N SER A 104 14.91 3.03 -16.50
CA SER A 104 16.03 2.08 -16.63
C SER A 104 17.11 2.17 -15.54
N LYS A 105 17.07 3.23 -14.72
CA LYS A 105 17.97 3.42 -13.57
C LYS A 105 17.45 2.75 -12.29
N CYS A 106 16.23 2.20 -12.32
CA CYS A 106 15.72 1.45 -11.20
C CYS A 106 16.45 0.09 -11.13
N GLU A 107 16.99 -0.24 -9.96
CA GLU A 107 17.58 -1.55 -9.69
C GLU A 107 16.47 -2.60 -9.51
N SER A 108 15.82 -2.96 -10.63
CA SER A 108 14.68 -3.87 -10.67
C SER A 108 14.72 -4.71 -11.93
N ILE A 109 14.40 -6.00 -11.81
CA ILE A 109 14.27 -6.91 -12.97
C ILE A 109 13.09 -6.52 -13.90
N TYR A 110 12.20 -5.65 -13.42
CA TYR A 110 11.06 -5.12 -14.17
C TYR A 110 11.38 -3.77 -14.82
N ALA A 111 12.54 -3.17 -14.52
CA ALA A 111 12.95 -1.92 -15.16
C ALA A 111 13.20 -2.14 -16.67
N PRO A 112 12.84 -1.17 -17.53
CA PRO A 112 13.20 -1.27 -18.94
C PRO A 112 14.72 -1.14 -19.12
N ARG A 113 15.29 -1.79 -20.14
CA ARG A 113 16.73 -1.68 -20.49
C ARG A 113 17.19 -0.26 -20.76
N SER A 114 16.32 0.61 -21.28
CA SER A 114 16.64 2.01 -21.51
C SER A 114 15.41 2.90 -21.39
N GLY A 115 15.64 4.17 -21.04
CA GLY A 115 14.59 5.17 -20.96
C GLY A 115 13.57 4.87 -19.86
N TYR A 116 12.30 5.03 -20.20
CA TYR A 116 11.15 4.90 -19.31
C TYR A 116 10.04 4.11 -20.01
N ARG A 117 9.20 3.42 -19.24
CA ARG A 117 8.06 2.65 -19.74
C ARG A 117 6.84 2.91 -18.86
N TYR A 118 5.69 3.16 -19.48
CA TYR A 118 4.42 3.26 -18.76
C TYR A 118 3.89 1.86 -18.46
N ASP A 119 3.81 1.49 -17.18
CA ASP A 119 3.45 0.14 -16.73
C ASP A 119 2.04 0.08 -16.15
N GLY A 120 1.17 1.02 -16.54
CA GLY A 120 -0.25 0.97 -16.22
C GLY A 120 -0.62 1.57 -14.86
N LEU A 121 -1.82 1.21 -14.41
CA LEU A 121 -2.44 1.76 -13.21
C LEU A 121 -2.22 0.87 -12.00
N TYR A 122 -1.85 1.50 -10.89
CA TYR A 122 -1.70 0.90 -9.58
C TYR A 122 -2.59 1.63 -8.57
N ARG A 123 -2.77 1.04 -7.39
CA ARG A 123 -3.49 1.64 -6.26
C ARG A 123 -2.61 1.64 -5.04
N VAL A 124 -2.60 2.74 -4.29
CA VAL A 124 -1.96 2.78 -2.99
C VAL A 124 -2.83 2.00 -2.00
N VAL A 125 -2.35 0.86 -1.53
CA VAL A 125 -3.11 -0.04 -0.65
C VAL A 125 -2.78 0.17 0.81
N SER A 126 -1.59 0.69 1.13
CA SER A 126 -1.21 1.11 2.48
C SER A 126 -0.01 2.05 2.44
N TYR A 127 0.23 2.79 3.53
CA TYR A 127 1.40 3.63 3.70
C TYR A 127 1.81 3.78 5.16
N GLY A 128 3.05 4.14 5.46
CA GLY A 128 3.55 4.32 6.82
C GLY A 128 4.98 4.81 6.86
N SER A 129 5.44 5.32 8.00
CA SER A 129 6.83 5.70 8.19
C SER A 129 7.66 4.53 8.73
N LYS A 130 8.96 4.55 8.41
CA LYS A 130 10.00 3.72 9.04
C LYS A 130 11.33 4.48 9.02
N LEU A 131 12.31 4.03 9.79
CA LEU A 131 13.70 4.45 9.57
C LEU A 131 14.22 3.84 8.26
N GLY A 132 14.68 4.70 7.36
CA GLY A 132 15.34 4.32 6.11
C GLY A 132 16.78 3.86 6.33
N ILE A 133 17.43 3.41 5.26
CA ILE A 133 18.81 2.88 5.30
C ILE A 133 19.81 3.92 5.84
N ASP A 134 19.58 5.20 5.55
CA ASP A 134 20.41 6.32 6.00
C ASP A 134 20.05 6.84 7.40
N GLY A 135 19.16 6.15 8.14
CA GLY A 135 18.87 6.44 9.55
C GLY A 135 17.86 7.57 9.82
N HIS A 136 17.15 8.02 8.78
CA HIS A 136 16.11 9.06 8.87
C HIS A 136 14.72 8.47 8.62
N LEU A 137 13.68 9.10 9.16
CA LEU A 137 12.30 8.69 8.89
C LEU A 137 11.94 8.92 7.43
N ILE A 138 11.49 7.88 6.75
CA ILE A 138 10.97 7.91 5.39
C ILE A 138 9.53 7.40 5.37
N TRP A 139 8.72 7.90 4.45
CA TRP A 139 7.37 7.39 4.22
C TRP A 139 7.41 6.36 3.10
N GLN A 140 6.87 5.17 3.34
CA GLN A 140 6.70 4.15 2.31
C GLN A 140 5.23 3.97 1.95
N PHE A 141 4.97 3.76 0.67
CA PHE A 141 3.66 3.55 0.09
C PHE A 141 3.66 2.20 -0.62
N ARG A 142 2.87 1.25 -0.13
CA ARG A 142 2.65 0.00 -0.84
C ARG A 142 1.61 0.22 -1.93
N MET A 143 1.97 -0.14 -3.14
CA MET A 143 1.13 -0.03 -4.32
C MET A 143 0.92 -1.40 -4.95
N GLU A 144 -0.28 -1.66 -5.42
CA GLU A 144 -0.64 -2.90 -6.11
C GLU A 144 -1.23 -2.60 -7.48
N ALA A 145 -0.88 -3.40 -8.47
CA ALA A 145 -1.39 -3.29 -9.83
C ALA A 145 -2.92 -3.39 -9.83
N ALA A 146 -3.58 -2.48 -10.55
CA ALA A 146 -5.02 -2.54 -10.73
C ALA A 146 -5.41 -3.80 -11.51
N LEU A 147 -6.62 -4.30 -11.29
CA LEU A 147 -7.14 -5.45 -12.02
C LEU A 147 -7.08 -5.19 -13.54
N GLY A 148 -6.45 -6.10 -14.28
CA GLY A 148 -6.30 -6.00 -15.73
C GLY A 148 -5.06 -5.24 -16.19
N THR A 149 -4.28 -4.64 -15.29
CA THR A 149 -2.94 -4.14 -15.61
C THR A 149 -2.04 -5.34 -15.94
N PRO A 150 -1.41 -5.40 -17.13
CA PRO A 150 -0.47 -6.46 -17.46
C PRO A 150 0.75 -6.42 -16.52
N THR A 151 1.19 -7.58 -16.04
CA THR A 151 2.44 -7.71 -15.29
C THR A 151 3.59 -7.21 -16.16
N PRO A 152 4.49 -6.34 -15.65
CA PRO A 152 5.61 -5.82 -16.42
C PRO A 152 6.54 -6.97 -16.85
N PRO A 153 7.10 -6.92 -18.08
CA PRO A 153 8.02 -7.94 -18.55
C PRO A 153 9.30 -7.96 -17.70
N ILE A 154 9.82 -9.16 -17.44
CA ILE A 154 11.13 -9.35 -16.82
C ILE A 154 12.19 -9.15 -17.90
N GLU A 155 13.08 -8.17 -17.74
CA GLU A 155 14.18 -7.88 -18.65
C GLU A 155 15.51 -8.37 -18.04
N LEU A 156 15.68 -9.69 -17.90
CA LEU A 156 16.94 -10.28 -17.41
C LEU A 156 18.11 -10.03 -18.37
N GLU A 157 19.28 -9.71 -17.81
CA GLU A 157 20.58 -9.89 -18.50
C GLU A 157 20.78 -11.39 -18.74
N GLN A 158 21.00 -11.77 -20.00
CA GLN A 158 21.42 -13.12 -20.35
C GLN A 158 22.88 -13.30 -19.91
N LEU A 159 23.11 -13.84 -18.71
CA LEU A 159 24.37 -14.52 -18.43
C LEU A 159 24.47 -15.76 -19.34
N PRO A 160 25.64 -16.11 -19.89
CA PRO A 160 25.78 -17.24 -20.81
C PRO A 160 25.39 -18.54 -20.12
N VAL A 161 24.31 -19.17 -20.58
CA VAL A 161 23.86 -20.47 -20.09
C VAL A 161 24.63 -21.56 -20.83
N ASP A 162 25.71 -22.06 -20.22
CA ASP A 162 26.14 -23.43 -20.48
C ASP A 162 25.17 -24.36 -19.73
N THR A 163 24.19 -24.89 -20.45
CA THR A 163 23.28 -25.93 -19.95
C THR A 163 24.03 -27.25 -19.75
N PRO A 164 23.63 -28.06 -18.75
CA PRO A 164 22.79 -29.20 -19.12
C PRO A 164 21.50 -29.32 -18.30
N GLN A 165 20.52 -29.88 -19.01
CA GLN A 165 19.11 -30.15 -18.71
C GLN A 165 18.79 -30.71 -17.32
N ASN A 166 17.63 -30.30 -16.77
CA ASN A 166 16.71 -31.25 -16.16
C ASN A 166 15.24 -30.79 -16.29
N ASP A 167 14.41 -31.74 -16.72
CA ASP A 167 13.00 -31.62 -17.05
C ASP A 167 12.11 -31.12 -15.91
N VAL A 168 11.20 -30.18 -16.21
CA VAL A 168 9.90 -30.09 -15.54
C VAL A 168 8.81 -29.85 -16.58
N ARG A 169 8.04 -30.91 -16.87
CA ARG A 169 6.84 -30.83 -17.72
C ARG A 169 5.73 -30.03 -17.02
N ALA A 170 5.09 -29.15 -17.77
CA ALA A 170 3.84 -28.51 -17.40
C ALA A 170 2.67 -29.53 -17.39
N PRO A 171 1.67 -29.39 -16.50
CA PRO A 171 0.50 -30.26 -16.51
C PRO A 171 -0.47 -29.88 -17.65
N VAL A 172 -1.11 -30.90 -18.24
CA VAL A 172 -2.03 -30.80 -19.37
C VAL A 172 -3.44 -30.43 -18.89
N GLY A 173 -4.05 -29.43 -19.52
CA GLY A 173 -5.44 -29.00 -19.29
C GLY A 173 -6.47 -29.91 -19.94
N ASN A 174 -7.71 -29.88 -19.45
CA ASN A 174 -8.81 -30.72 -19.91
C ASN A 174 -9.72 -29.96 -20.90
N ASP A 175 -10.06 -30.58 -22.04
CA ASP A 175 -10.72 -29.97 -23.20
C ASP A 175 -12.27 -29.99 -23.17
N ALA A 176 -12.89 -30.22 -22.00
CA ALA A 176 -14.34 -30.17 -21.86
C ALA A 176 -14.77 -29.57 -20.50
N PRO A 177 -15.09 -28.26 -20.44
CA PRO A 177 -15.55 -27.64 -19.20
C PRO A 177 -17.04 -27.95 -18.97
N GLU A 178 -17.35 -28.55 -17.83
CA GLU A 178 -18.72 -28.66 -17.33
C GLU A 178 -19.23 -27.26 -16.92
N ARG A 179 -20.38 -26.82 -17.44
CA ARG A 179 -21.02 -25.58 -16.99
C ARG A 179 -21.65 -25.82 -15.63
N VAL A 180 -20.96 -25.42 -14.58
CA VAL A 180 -21.56 -25.22 -13.27
C VAL A 180 -22.08 -23.78 -13.21
N SER A 181 -23.38 -23.62 -12.94
CA SER A 181 -23.92 -22.32 -12.56
C SER A 181 -23.25 -21.90 -11.24
N SER A 182 -22.27 -21.01 -11.30
CA SER A 182 -21.76 -20.38 -10.10
C SER A 182 -22.76 -19.30 -9.68
N THR A 183 -23.49 -19.55 -8.61
CA THR A 183 -24.01 -18.46 -7.79
C THR A 183 -22.78 -17.64 -7.40
N VAL A 184 -22.68 -16.39 -7.87
CA VAL A 184 -21.62 -15.48 -7.42
C VAL A 184 -21.83 -15.26 -5.93
N GLN A 185 -21.20 -16.12 -5.11
CA GLN A 185 -20.98 -15.80 -3.71
C GLN A 185 -19.94 -14.69 -3.71
N ARG A 186 -20.45 -13.46 -3.71
CA ARG A 186 -19.71 -12.27 -3.30
C ARG A 186 -19.00 -12.62 -1.99
N VAL A 187 -17.69 -12.81 -2.03
CA VAL A 187 -16.89 -13.14 -0.84
C VAL A 187 -16.81 -11.89 0.02
N VAL A 188 -17.79 -11.70 0.88
CA VAL A 188 -17.62 -10.93 2.12
C VAL A 188 -17.54 -11.97 3.22
N ARG A 189 -16.34 -12.34 3.67
CA ARG A 189 -16.18 -13.01 4.96
C ARG A 189 -14.89 -12.54 5.62
N SER A 190 -15.03 -11.65 6.58
CA SER A 190 -14.04 -11.42 7.63
C SER A 190 -13.50 -12.77 8.13
N GLY A 191 -12.18 -12.90 8.25
CA GLY A 191 -11.52 -14.15 8.68
C GLY A 191 -11.94 -14.58 10.10
N PRO A 192 -11.67 -15.84 10.50
CA PRO A 192 -12.05 -16.39 11.80
C PRO A 192 -11.50 -15.56 12.98
N VAL A 193 -10.32 -14.97 12.82
CA VAL A 193 -9.70 -14.04 13.77
C VAL A 193 -10.60 -12.82 14.00
N LYS A 194 -10.95 -12.11 12.92
CA LYS A 194 -11.80 -10.91 12.96
C LYS A 194 -13.17 -11.20 13.54
N ASN A 195 -13.80 -12.31 13.14
CA ASN A 195 -15.11 -12.71 13.66
C ASN A 195 -15.08 -13.04 15.16
N THR A 196 -13.98 -13.57 15.66
CA THR A 196 -13.82 -13.86 17.09
C THR A 196 -13.72 -12.58 17.90
N VAL A 197 -12.90 -11.61 17.46
CA VAL A 197 -12.79 -10.31 18.13
C VAL A 197 -14.12 -9.56 18.11
N LYS A 198 -14.81 -9.51 16.96
CA LYS A 198 -16.13 -8.87 16.85
C LYS A 198 -17.15 -9.44 17.83
N ARG A 199 -17.16 -10.77 18.02
CA ARG A 199 -18.06 -11.45 18.97
C ARG A 199 -17.73 -11.12 20.42
N TRP A 200 -16.45 -11.07 20.82
CA TRP A 200 -16.06 -10.67 22.18
C TRP A 200 -16.50 -9.26 22.53
N HIS A 201 -16.59 -8.37 21.54
CA HIS A 201 -17.00 -6.98 21.72
C HIS A 201 -18.45 -6.69 21.32
N VAL A 202 -19.22 -7.74 20.97
CA VAL A 202 -20.64 -7.64 20.59
C VAL A 202 -20.88 -6.56 19.53
N ASP A 203 -19.98 -6.48 18.55
CA ASP A 203 -20.00 -5.48 17.46
C ASP A 203 -20.02 -4.00 17.93
N GLU A 204 -19.73 -3.72 19.20
CA GLU A 204 -19.54 -2.37 19.71
C GLU A 204 -18.11 -1.90 19.39
N CYS A 205 -17.94 -0.67 18.90
CA CYS A 205 -16.62 -0.14 18.58
C CYS A 205 -15.76 0.04 19.83
N GLN A 206 -14.58 -0.59 19.92
CA GLN A 206 -13.68 -0.49 21.08
C GLN A 206 -13.13 0.93 21.29
N VAL A 207 -13.03 1.72 20.22
CA VAL A 207 -12.60 3.12 20.32
C VAL A 207 -13.76 4.01 20.70
N CYS A 208 -14.92 3.90 20.03
CA CYS A 208 -15.97 4.89 20.17
C CYS A 208 -17.24 4.53 20.93
N GLY A 209 -17.42 3.25 21.27
CA GLY A 209 -18.63 2.74 21.92
C GLY A 209 -19.86 2.70 21.00
N LEU A 210 -19.73 3.08 19.73
CA LEU A 210 -20.84 3.01 18.78
C LEU A 210 -21.09 1.56 18.36
N THR A 211 -22.34 1.12 18.50
CA THR A 211 -22.88 -0.08 17.85
C THR A 211 -23.72 0.35 16.67
N ILE A 212 -23.43 -0.18 15.48
CA ILE A 212 -24.19 0.13 14.26
C ILE A 212 -25.25 -0.95 14.08
N GLU A 213 -26.52 -0.62 14.28
CA GLU A 213 -27.62 -1.54 14.03
C GLU A 213 -27.98 -1.57 12.54
N THR A 214 -28.15 -2.77 12.00
CA THR A 214 -28.64 -2.99 10.64
C THR A 214 -29.82 -3.97 10.68
N PRO A 215 -30.64 -4.05 9.62
CA PRO A 215 -31.70 -5.05 9.55
C PRO A 215 -31.22 -6.51 9.69
N GLY A 216 -29.92 -6.76 9.47
CA GLY A 216 -29.28 -8.07 9.65
C GLY A 216 -28.56 -8.27 10.99
N GLY A 217 -28.70 -7.34 11.93
CA GLY A 217 -27.99 -7.32 13.22
C GLY A 217 -26.93 -6.23 13.30
N ALA A 218 -26.17 -6.23 14.39
CA ALA A 218 -25.11 -5.25 14.63
C ALA A 218 -23.94 -5.43 13.64
N TYR A 219 -23.33 -4.30 13.24
CA TYR A 219 -22.24 -4.24 12.27
C TYR A 219 -21.00 -3.57 12.86
N SER A 220 -19.86 -4.26 12.72
CA SER A 220 -18.53 -3.73 13.00
C SER A 220 -17.48 -4.34 12.05
N GLU A 221 -16.28 -3.79 12.09
CA GLU A 221 -15.13 -4.18 11.27
C GLU A 221 -13.98 -4.66 12.16
N GLY A 222 -13.34 -5.76 11.75
CA GLY A 222 -12.11 -6.24 12.37
C GLY A 222 -10.90 -5.56 11.74
N ALA A 223 -10.29 -4.63 12.46
CA ALA A 223 -9.14 -3.84 12.01
C ALA A 223 -7.85 -4.40 12.60
N HIS A 224 -6.84 -4.69 11.78
CA HIS A 224 -5.54 -5.09 12.31
C HIS A 224 -4.81 -3.87 12.89
N ILE A 225 -4.19 -4.00 14.07
CA ILE A 225 -3.43 -2.90 14.71
C ILE A 225 -2.15 -2.67 13.91
N GLN A 226 -1.29 -3.68 13.82
CA GLN A 226 -0.15 -3.72 12.91
C GLN A 226 -0.60 -4.34 11.58
N ALA A 227 -0.43 -3.60 10.49
CA ALA A 227 -0.86 -4.04 9.16
C ALA A 227 -0.14 -5.32 8.70
N LEU A 228 -0.87 -6.19 8.00
CA LEU A 228 -0.36 -7.45 7.45
C LEU A 228 0.55 -7.22 6.23
N GLY A 229 1.49 -8.15 6.03
CA GLY A 229 2.38 -8.17 4.86
C GLY A 229 3.37 -7.01 4.81
N ARG A 230 4.26 -7.01 3.82
CA ARG A 230 5.29 -5.97 3.69
C ARG A 230 4.65 -4.57 3.52
N PRO A 231 5.29 -3.50 4.04
CA PRO A 231 6.55 -3.52 4.79
C PRO A 231 6.36 -3.81 6.30
N HIS A 232 5.12 -3.86 6.80
CA HIS A 232 4.83 -3.87 8.25
C HIS A 232 4.84 -5.25 8.89
N ASN A 233 4.55 -6.30 8.13
CA ASN A 233 4.65 -7.71 8.51
C ASN A 233 3.91 -8.07 9.82
N GLY A 234 2.76 -7.46 10.07
CA GLY A 234 1.92 -7.76 11.23
C GLY A 234 1.35 -9.19 11.20
N PRO A 235 1.13 -9.83 12.36
CA PRO A 235 0.59 -11.18 12.45
C PRO A 235 -0.96 -11.20 12.33
N ASP A 236 -1.53 -12.21 11.68
CA ASP A 236 -2.98 -12.43 11.64
C ASP A 236 -3.46 -13.21 12.88
N ARG A 237 -3.55 -12.50 14.01
CA ARG A 237 -3.92 -13.05 15.33
C ARG A 237 -4.90 -12.14 16.02
N THR A 238 -5.66 -12.67 16.97
CA THR A 238 -6.70 -11.91 17.68
C THR A 238 -6.12 -10.77 18.53
N ASP A 239 -4.91 -10.94 19.07
CA ASP A 239 -4.19 -9.90 19.84
C ASP A 239 -3.72 -8.70 18.99
N ASN A 240 -3.79 -8.83 17.66
CA ASN A 240 -3.47 -7.79 16.69
C ASN A 240 -4.74 -7.27 15.97
N VAL A 241 -5.95 -7.49 16.51
CA VAL A 241 -7.19 -7.05 15.85
C VAL A 241 -8.08 -6.28 16.82
N LEU A 242 -8.71 -5.20 16.34
CA LEU A 242 -9.72 -4.42 17.05
C LEU A 242 -11.09 -4.56 16.40
N CYS A 243 -12.14 -4.55 17.22
CA CYS A 243 -13.52 -4.38 16.78
C CYS A 243 -13.85 -2.89 16.70
N LEU A 244 -14.00 -2.35 15.48
CA LEU A 244 -14.18 -0.91 15.23
C LEU A 244 -15.41 -0.63 14.37
N CYS A 245 -15.98 0.56 14.50
CA CYS A 245 -16.90 1.09 13.50
C CYS A 245 -16.08 1.60 12.28
N PRO A 246 -16.71 1.75 11.09
CA PRO A 246 -16.01 2.19 9.87
C PRO A 246 -15.21 3.49 10.04
N ASN A 247 -15.76 4.45 10.79
CA ASN A 247 -15.09 5.73 11.03
C ASN A 247 -13.81 5.56 11.84
N CYS A 248 -13.83 4.76 12.91
CA CYS A 248 -12.65 4.51 13.73
C CYS A 248 -11.64 3.61 13.02
N HIS A 249 -12.09 2.68 12.20
CA HIS A 249 -11.21 1.84 11.38
C HIS A 249 -10.39 2.71 10.42
N VAL A 250 -11.03 3.59 9.66
CA VAL A 250 -10.32 4.52 8.76
C VAL A 250 -9.36 5.42 9.53
N LYS A 251 -9.75 5.92 10.72
CA LYS A 251 -8.84 6.73 11.55
C LYS A 251 -7.60 5.94 11.98
N LEU A 252 -7.73 4.66 12.32
CA LEU A 252 -6.62 3.81 12.72
C LEU A 252 -5.67 3.56 11.54
N ASP A 253 -6.23 3.22 10.37
CA ASP A 253 -5.49 2.89 9.16
C ASP A 253 -4.79 4.10 8.54
N ALA A 254 -5.27 5.31 8.81
CA ALA A 254 -4.69 6.57 8.34
C ALA A 254 -3.78 7.26 9.37
N GLY A 255 -3.57 6.66 10.55
CA GLY A 255 -2.76 7.25 11.62
C GLY A 255 -3.37 8.48 12.30
N ALA A 256 -4.69 8.68 12.15
CA ALA A 256 -5.41 9.74 12.84
C ALA A 256 -5.68 9.38 14.31
N ILE A 257 -5.72 8.09 14.65
CA ILE A 257 -5.67 7.59 16.03
C ILE A 257 -4.47 6.64 16.19
N VAL A 258 -3.76 6.78 17.31
CA VAL A 258 -2.77 5.82 17.82
C VAL A 258 -3.15 5.39 19.24
N ILE A 259 -2.60 4.27 19.70
CA ILE A 259 -2.89 3.71 21.03
C ILE A 259 -1.60 3.70 21.85
N GLU A 260 -1.68 4.19 23.08
CA GLU A 260 -0.58 4.20 24.04
C GLU A 260 -0.44 2.86 24.78
N ASP A 261 0.67 2.68 25.51
CA ASP A 261 0.94 1.43 26.25
C ASP A 261 -0.11 1.16 27.36
N ASP A 262 -0.74 2.20 27.88
CA ASP A 262 -1.83 2.15 28.86
C ASP A 262 -3.22 2.01 28.23
N LEU A 263 -3.28 1.78 26.91
CA LEU A 263 -4.49 1.69 26.09
C LEU A 263 -5.25 3.02 25.94
N THR A 264 -4.64 4.16 26.24
CA THR A 264 -5.19 5.47 25.91
C THR A 264 -5.21 5.65 24.39
N VAL A 265 -6.36 6.00 23.82
CA VAL A 265 -6.48 6.34 22.39
C VAL A 265 -6.14 7.82 22.23
N VAL A 266 -5.10 8.12 21.45
CA VAL A 266 -4.68 9.49 21.12
C VAL A 266 -5.15 9.81 19.72
N GLU A 267 -6.05 10.79 19.57
CA GLU A 267 -6.57 11.23 18.29
C GLU A 267 -5.87 12.52 17.85
N MET A 268 -5.16 12.49 16.73
CA MET A 268 -4.43 13.63 16.17
C MET A 268 -3.51 14.34 17.19
N GLY A 269 -2.90 13.57 18.09
CA GLY A 269 -2.02 14.08 19.16
C GLY A 269 -2.75 14.52 20.43
N VAL A 270 -4.07 14.47 20.48
CA VAL A 270 -4.88 14.78 21.67
C VAL A 270 -5.27 13.48 22.38
N PRO A 271 -4.85 13.27 23.64
CA PRO A 271 -5.29 12.13 24.43
C PRO A 271 -6.82 12.12 24.57
N GLY A 272 -7.43 11.02 24.17
CA GLY A 272 -8.87 10.81 24.23
C GLY A 272 -9.24 9.86 25.36
N ARG A 273 -10.11 8.91 25.04
CA ARG A 273 -10.58 7.89 25.99
C ARG A 273 -9.70 6.66 25.97
N THR A 274 -9.73 5.90 27.06
CA THR A 274 -9.16 4.55 27.12
C THR A 274 -9.96 3.61 26.22
N LEU A 275 -9.23 2.76 25.48
CA LEU A 275 -9.81 1.73 24.63
C LEU A 275 -10.64 0.75 25.47
N ARG A 276 -11.83 0.38 25.00
CA ARG A 276 -12.64 -0.64 25.68
C ARG A 276 -11.98 -2.01 25.54
N THR A 277 -11.83 -2.70 26.66
CA THR A 277 -11.20 -4.03 26.74
C THR A 277 -12.23 -5.11 27.06
N HIS A 278 -11.85 -6.37 26.81
CA HIS A 278 -12.65 -7.54 27.17
C HIS A 278 -11.72 -8.59 27.81
N PRO A 279 -12.14 -9.34 28.85
CA PRO A 279 -11.26 -10.25 29.57
C PRO A 279 -10.60 -11.34 28.71
N GLN A 280 -11.25 -11.76 27.62
CA GLN A 280 -10.71 -12.75 26.67
C GLN A 280 -9.86 -12.11 25.55
N HIS A 281 -9.81 -10.78 25.48
CA HIS A 281 -9.16 -10.03 24.41
C HIS A 281 -7.94 -9.26 24.93
N THR A 282 -6.83 -9.97 25.06
CA THR A 282 -5.54 -9.38 25.44
C THR A 282 -4.81 -8.89 24.20
N LEU A 283 -4.58 -7.57 24.12
CA LEU A 283 -3.91 -6.94 22.99
C LEU A 283 -2.38 -7.04 23.09
N SER A 284 -1.72 -7.20 21.95
CA SER A 284 -0.27 -7.18 21.87
C SER A 284 0.25 -5.74 21.97
N LEU A 285 0.94 -5.43 23.07
CA LEU A 285 1.65 -4.15 23.23
C LEU A 285 2.71 -3.94 22.15
N GLU A 286 3.31 -5.02 21.64
CA GLU A 286 4.25 -4.96 20.51
C GLU A 286 3.56 -4.47 19.24
N CYS A 287 2.39 -5.02 18.88
CA CYS A 287 1.62 -4.57 17.72
C CYS A 287 1.16 -3.11 17.87
N ILE A 288 0.75 -2.71 19.08
CA ILE A 288 0.39 -1.32 19.41
C ILE A 288 1.59 -0.38 19.24
N ARG A 289 2.77 -0.75 19.76
CA ARG A 289 4.01 0.01 19.59
C ARG A 289 4.41 0.12 18.13
N ASN A 290 4.33 -0.98 17.36
CA ASN A 290 4.65 -0.99 15.94
C ASN A 290 3.68 -0.12 15.12
N HIS A 291 2.39 -0.12 15.45
CA HIS A 291 1.42 0.79 14.84
C HIS A 291 1.73 2.25 15.15
N ARG A 292 2.02 2.58 16.43
CA ARG A 292 2.40 3.95 16.81
C ARG A 292 3.70 4.39 16.14
N GLU A 293 4.70 3.52 16.05
CA GLU A 293 5.97 3.82 15.37
C GLU A 293 5.76 4.06 13.86
N ARG A 294 4.88 3.27 13.23
CA ARG A 294 4.48 3.47 11.82
C ARG A 294 3.89 4.87 11.55
N TRP A 295 3.33 5.52 12.57
CA TRP A 295 2.72 6.84 12.47
C TRP A 295 3.53 7.93 13.15
N ARG A 296 4.76 7.64 13.56
CA ARG A 296 5.67 8.62 14.13
C ARG A 296 5.93 9.73 13.11
N ARG A 297 5.80 10.97 13.58
CA ARG A 297 5.97 12.21 12.81
C ARG A 297 7.19 12.97 13.30
#